data_AF-A0A0N5CE02-F1
#
_entry.id   AF-A0A0N5CE02-F1
#
_cell.length_a   1.000
_cell.length_b   1.000
_cell.length_c   1.000
_cell.angle_alpha   90.00
_cell.angle_beta   90.00
_cell.angle_gamma   90.00
#
_symmetry.space_group_name_H-M   'P 1'
#
loop_
_entity.id
_entity.type
_entity.pdbx_description
1 polymer ?
#
loop_
_entity_poly.entity_id
_entity_poly.type
_entity_poly.pdbx_seq_one_letter_code
_entity_poly.pdbx_strand_id
1 'polypeptide(L)'
;MFFISPILIKNVKHNLQDTLEDYDDEFDINLQDTLEDYDDEFDIITNEEILSTITFICGIIMLVFYMCNFHFLLDYFSDPVIKGFTSGTALKVLVLQLPKLLGLKIEKEQNPFSYLNILLNIREKIDETNLGTFILSISSLSFLFVARFFLSPLLLERFGKVIPFELIFITISTIVVYLFNLNDTYDIEVVGEVQNYLPSPTLPNFSIIPNLIIDATIIALTNYVILNSITHKKIAAEILLEFAGNLADRAIKGKIFLEITRNKPLNSWNLHARKISFI
;
A
#
# COMPACT_ATOMS: atom_id res chain seq x y z
N MET A 1 4.23 0.09 -1.33
CA MET A 1 3.35 -0.25 -0.20
C MET A 1 4.03 0.22 1.09
N PHE A 2 4.23 1.54 1.23
CA PHE A 2 4.84 2.12 2.41
C PHE A 2 3.72 2.45 3.39
N PHE A 3 3.47 1.58 4.36
CA PHE A 3 2.58 1.89 5.47
C PHE A 3 3.43 2.38 6.63
N ILE A 4 3.93 3.61 6.53
CA ILE A 4 4.22 4.36 7.75
C ILE A 4 2.85 4.63 8.35
N SER A 5 2.44 3.80 9.31
CA SER A 5 1.13 3.95 9.93
C SER A 5 1.08 5.33 10.58
N PRO A 6 -0.04 6.08 10.49
CA PRO A 6 -0.23 7.29 11.29
C PRO A 6 0.00 7.04 12.79
N ILE A 7 -0.16 5.78 13.22
CA ILE A 7 0.14 5.29 14.57
C ILE A 7 1.64 5.42 14.88
N LEU A 8 2.52 5.12 13.93
CA LEU A 8 3.96 5.16 14.14
C LEU A 8 4.47 6.60 14.29
N ILE A 9 3.98 7.51 13.42
CA ILE A 9 4.32 8.94 13.48
C ILE A 9 3.82 9.56 14.80
N LYS A 10 2.61 9.17 15.24
CA LYS A 10 2.01 9.71 16.47
C LYS A 10 2.57 9.08 17.76
N ASN A 11 2.95 7.79 17.73
CA ASN A 11 3.62 7.09 18.83
C ASN A 11 5.05 7.63 19.05
N VAL A 12 5.74 7.95 17.97
CA VAL A 12 7.04 8.63 18.02
C VAL A 12 6.89 10.03 18.60
N LYS A 13 5.84 10.77 18.20
CA LYS A 13 5.53 12.09 18.78
C LYS A 13 5.25 12.00 20.29
N HIS A 14 4.49 11.01 20.74
CA HIS A 14 4.22 10.77 22.17
C HIS A 14 5.49 10.41 22.95
N ASN A 15 6.28 9.45 22.47
CA ASN A 15 7.55 9.07 23.10
C ASN A 15 8.53 10.25 23.17
N LEU A 16 8.54 11.13 22.17
CA LEU A 16 9.35 12.36 22.20
C LEU A 16 8.82 13.38 23.20
N GLN A 17 7.49 13.52 23.32
CA GLN A 17 6.85 14.37 24.32
C GLN A 17 7.19 13.88 25.75
N ASP A 18 7.09 12.58 26.00
CA ASP A 18 7.44 11.97 27.30
C ASP A 18 8.92 12.13 27.64
N THR A 19 9.81 12.12 26.63
CA THR A 19 11.26 12.32 26.83
C THR A 19 11.61 13.78 27.12
N LEU A 20 10.76 14.73 26.70
CA LEU A 20 10.93 16.16 26.97
C LEU A 20 10.36 16.54 28.35
N GLU A 21 9.24 15.93 28.77
CA GLU A 21 8.70 16.09 30.14
C GLU A 21 9.68 15.59 31.22
N ASP A 22 10.45 14.53 30.95
CA ASP A 22 11.48 13.98 31.87
C ASP A 22 12.72 14.90 32.01
N TYR A 23 12.85 15.94 31.15
CA TYR A 23 13.95 16.92 31.20
C TYR A 23 13.55 18.22 31.95
N ASP A 24 12.25 18.51 32.07
CA ASP A 24 11.73 19.70 32.76
C ASP A 24 11.72 19.55 34.29
N ASP A 25 11.78 18.31 34.82
CA ASP A 25 11.71 18.03 36.26
C ASP A 25 12.99 18.40 37.06
N GLU A 26 14.08 18.86 36.41
CA GLU A 26 15.34 19.21 37.10
C GLU A 26 15.66 20.72 37.16
N PHE A 27 14.73 21.63 36.83
CA PHE A 27 14.98 23.08 36.97
C PHE A 27 13.84 23.89 37.59
N ASP A 28 13.67 23.73 38.90
CA ASP A 28 12.67 24.43 39.70
C ASP A 28 13.22 25.76 40.26
N ILE A 29 13.18 26.86 39.49
CA ILE A 29 13.31 28.23 40.05
C ILE A 29 12.38 29.23 39.33
N ASN A 30 11.37 29.68 40.09
CA ASN A 30 10.51 30.85 39.90
C ASN A 30 11.05 31.96 38.97
N LEU A 31 10.39 32.20 37.84
CA LEU A 31 10.30 33.53 37.23
C LEU A 31 9.09 33.63 36.27
N GLN A 32 7.90 33.71 36.87
CA GLN A 32 6.58 33.82 36.21
C GLN A 32 6.37 35.15 35.43
N ASP A 33 7.37 36.04 35.32
CA ASP A 33 7.18 37.41 34.78
C ASP A 33 8.22 37.83 33.70
N THR A 34 9.01 36.91 33.13
CA THR A 34 10.06 37.31 32.15
C THR A 34 10.28 36.38 30.95
N LEU A 35 9.32 35.53 30.56
CA LEU A 35 9.46 34.72 29.35
C LEU A 35 8.29 34.92 28.36
N GLU A 36 7.78 36.16 28.25
CA GLU A 36 6.97 36.63 27.10
C GLU A 36 7.78 36.70 25.76
N ASP A 37 8.95 36.04 25.70
CA ASP A 37 9.89 36.07 24.56
C ASP A 37 10.55 34.68 24.32
N TYR A 38 9.96 33.59 24.83
CA TYR A 38 10.52 32.22 24.74
C TYR A 38 9.51 31.15 24.27
N ASP A 39 8.38 31.57 23.70
CA ASP A 39 7.35 30.65 23.15
C ASP A 39 7.69 30.11 21.75
N ASP A 40 8.87 30.44 21.19
CA ASP A 40 9.21 30.18 19.78
C ASP A 40 10.23 29.04 19.53
N GLU A 41 10.70 28.31 20.55
CA GLU A 41 11.85 27.38 20.35
C GLU A 41 11.65 25.90 20.74
N PHE A 42 10.47 25.46 21.22
CA PHE A 42 10.27 24.04 21.61
C PHE A 42 9.03 23.30 21.08
N ASP A 43 8.25 23.90 20.20
CA ASP A 43 7.50 23.19 19.17
C ASP A 43 8.30 23.39 17.86
N ILE A 44 8.58 22.43 17.00
CA ILE A 44 7.62 21.77 16.11
C ILE A 44 8.39 20.61 15.46
N ILE A 45 8.37 19.39 16.02
CA ILE A 45 8.76 18.23 15.21
C ILE A 45 7.65 18.04 14.16
N THR A 46 7.92 18.47 12.93
CA THR A 46 6.95 18.36 11.84
C THR A 46 6.75 16.90 11.45
N ASN A 47 5.54 16.54 10.98
CA ASN A 47 5.29 15.19 10.44
C ASN A 47 6.27 14.86 9.30
N GLU A 48 6.69 15.89 8.55
CA GLU A 48 7.64 15.81 7.45
C GLU A 48 9.06 15.44 7.93
N GLU A 49 9.51 15.98 9.06
CA GLU A 49 10.77 15.60 9.70
C GLU A 49 10.76 14.14 10.19
N ILE A 50 9.66 13.69 10.78
CA ILE A 50 9.53 12.29 11.21
C ILE A 50 9.57 11.35 10.00
N LEU A 51 8.81 11.68 8.95
CA LEU A 51 8.75 10.92 7.70
C LEU A 51 10.11 10.85 6.99
N SER A 52 10.83 11.96 6.88
CA SER A 52 12.15 12.02 6.26
C SER A 52 13.18 11.23 7.07
N THR A 53 13.20 11.40 8.40
CA THR A 53 14.10 10.70 9.32
C THR A 53 13.89 9.19 9.27
N ILE A 54 12.64 8.72 9.39
CA ILE A 54 12.36 7.28 9.39
C ILE A 54 12.67 6.64 8.03
N THR A 55 12.37 7.33 6.93
CA THR A 55 12.66 6.84 5.58
C THR A 55 14.17 6.75 5.36
N PHE A 56 14.91 7.75 5.85
CA PHE A 56 16.37 7.78 5.78
C PHE A 56 17.00 6.60 6.55
N ILE A 57 16.60 6.39 7.81
CA ILE A 57 17.07 5.25 8.63
C ILE A 57 16.71 3.92 7.94
N CYS A 58 15.46 3.78 7.46
CA CYS A 58 15.04 2.57 6.74
C CYS A 58 15.93 2.28 5.53
N GLY A 59 16.26 3.30 4.75
CA GLY A 59 17.15 3.19 3.59
C GLY A 59 18.56 2.74 3.97
N ILE A 60 19.13 3.33 5.03
CA ILE A 60 20.46 2.92 5.54
C ILE A 60 20.45 1.47 5.99
N ILE A 61 19.45 1.05 6.79
CA ILE A 61 19.35 -0.33 7.28
C ILE A 61 19.21 -1.32 6.12
N MET A 62 18.38 -1.01 5.12
CA MET A 62 18.24 -1.84 3.92
C MET A 62 19.54 -1.95 3.13
N LEU A 63 20.28 -0.85 3.00
CA LEU A 63 21.58 -0.82 2.34
C LEU A 63 22.57 -1.73 3.09
N VAL A 64 22.60 -1.66 4.42
CA VAL A 64 23.42 -2.54 5.25
C VAL A 64 23.03 -4.01 5.06
N PHE A 65 21.74 -4.36 5.06
CA PHE A 65 21.30 -5.74 4.79
C PHE A 65 21.74 -6.24 3.41
N TYR A 66 21.69 -5.37 2.40
CA TYR A 66 22.18 -5.69 1.07
C TYR A 66 23.70 -5.92 1.05
N MET A 67 24.48 -4.99 1.62
CA MET A 67 25.95 -5.10 1.67
C MET A 67 26.44 -6.30 2.47
N CYS A 68 25.77 -6.62 3.58
CA CYS A 68 26.09 -7.79 4.39
C CYS A 68 25.64 -9.11 3.77
N ASN A 69 25.02 -9.09 2.57
CA ASN A 69 24.44 -10.26 1.90
C ASN A 69 23.52 -11.05 2.85
N PHE A 70 22.59 -10.37 3.53
CA PHE A 70 21.65 -10.96 4.49
C PHE A 70 20.56 -11.83 3.83
N HIS A 71 20.86 -12.40 2.67
CA HIS A 71 19.99 -13.26 1.88
C HIS A 71 19.60 -14.54 2.64
N PHE A 72 20.51 -15.06 3.46
CA PHE A 72 20.27 -16.24 4.30
C PHE A 72 19.08 -16.05 5.25
N LEU A 73 18.84 -14.84 5.75
CA LEU A 73 17.72 -14.57 6.65
C LEU A 73 16.37 -14.66 5.93
N LEU A 74 16.34 -14.42 4.61
CA LEU A 74 15.14 -14.52 3.79
C LEU A 74 14.66 -15.97 3.67
N ASP A 75 15.59 -16.93 3.64
CA ASP A 75 15.26 -18.36 3.58
C ASP A 75 14.58 -18.86 4.86
N TYR A 76 14.74 -18.15 5.99
CA TYR A 76 14.02 -18.46 7.24
C TYR A 76 12.57 -17.97 7.23
N PHE A 77 12.24 -16.95 6.43
CA PHE A 77 10.86 -16.47 6.31
C PHE A 77 10.10 -17.36 5.34
N SER A 78 9.52 -18.42 5.89
CA SER A 78 8.65 -19.31 5.12
C SER A 78 7.48 -18.55 4.48
N ASP A 79 7.04 -19.02 3.31
CA ASP A 79 5.87 -18.49 2.60
C ASP A 79 4.61 -18.32 3.48
N PRO A 80 4.28 -19.24 4.41
CA PRO A 80 3.18 -19.07 5.34
C PRO A 80 3.30 -17.83 6.25
N VAL A 81 4.51 -17.47 6.70
CA VAL A 81 4.73 -16.31 7.59
C VAL A 81 4.43 -15.01 6.85
N ILE A 82 4.90 -14.88 5.61
CA ILE A 82 4.66 -13.69 4.78
C ILE A 82 3.18 -13.58 4.42
N LYS A 83 2.52 -14.71 4.09
CA LYS A 83 1.07 -14.75 3.83
C LYS A 83 0.26 -14.38 5.09
N GLY A 84 0.66 -14.85 6.27
CA GLY A 84 0.03 -14.50 7.54
C GLY A 84 0.17 -13.02 7.86
N PHE A 85 1.38 -12.47 7.73
CA PHE A 85 1.66 -11.05 7.95
C PHE A 85 0.86 -10.13 7.01
N THR A 86 0.86 -10.45 5.71
CA THR A 86 0.12 -9.67 4.71
C THR A 86 -1.39 -9.76 4.91
N SER A 87 -1.92 -10.94 5.25
CA SER A 87 -3.34 -11.13 5.58
C SER A 87 -3.75 -10.36 6.84
N GLY A 88 -2.96 -10.43 7.91
CA GLY A 88 -3.20 -9.67 9.15
C GLY A 88 -3.14 -8.16 8.91
N THR A 89 -2.17 -7.69 8.13
CA THR A 89 -2.08 -6.28 7.72
C THR A 89 -3.29 -5.86 6.88
N ALA A 90 -3.76 -6.72 5.96
CA ALA A 90 -4.96 -6.43 5.17
C ALA A 90 -6.21 -6.31 6.04
N LEU A 91 -6.38 -7.18 7.04
CA LEU A 91 -7.48 -7.07 8.01
C LEU A 91 -7.39 -5.79 8.83
N LYS A 92 -6.19 -5.42 9.32
CA LYS A 92 -5.98 -4.15 10.02
C LYS A 92 -6.37 -2.96 9.14
N VAL A 93 -5.94 -2.94 7.88
CA VAL A 93 -6.30 -1.88 6.94
C VAL A 93 -7.81 -1.84 6.71
N LEU A 94 -8.47 -2.99 6.56
CA LEU A 94 -9.93 -3.07 6.43
C LEU A 94 -10.61 -2.38 7.63
N VAL A 95 -10.24 -2.75 8.85
CA VAL A 95 -10.80 -2.15 10.09
C VAL A 95 -10.58 -0.63 10.12
N LEU A 96 -9.40 -0.15 9.71
CA LEU A 96 -9.10 1.29 9.70
C LEU A 96 -9.86 2.08 8.62
N GLN A 97 -10.42 1.41 7.61
CA GLN A 97 -11.24 2.05 6.58
C GLN A 97 -12.74 1.98 6.89
N LEU A 98 -13.22 1.05 7.73
CA LEU A 98 -14.65 0.94 8.07
C LEU A 98 -15.28 2.24 8.58
N PRO A 99 -14.68 3.00 9.52
CA PRO A 99 -15.26 4.26 9.97
C PRO A 99 -15.44 5.26 8.82
N LYS A 100 -14.48 5.30 7.89
CA LYS A 100 -14.52 6.20 6.73
C LYS A 100 -15.61 5.81 5.72
N LEU A 101 -15.84 4.51 5.54
CA LEU A 101 -16.93 4.02 4.67
C LEU A 101 -18.31 4.36 5.23
N LEU A 102 -18.43 4.48 6.55
CA LEU A 102 -19.65 4.89 7.26
C LEU A 102 -19.74 6.42 7.44
N GLY A 103 -18.69 7.17 7.13
CA GLY A 103 -18.61 8.61 7.41
C GLY A 103 -18.56 8.95 8.90
N LEU A 104 -18.10 8.03 9.74
CA LEU A 104 -17.98 8.23 11.19
C LEU A 104 -16.62 8.86 11.55
N LYS A 105 -16.68 9.93 12.33
CA LYS A 105 -15.49 10.57 12.93
C LYS A 105 -15.16 9.86 14.25
N ILE A 106 -14.28 8.86 14.16
CA ILE A 106 -13.80 8.09 15.32
C ILE A 106 -12.36 8.52 15.62
N GLU A 107 -12.13 8.97 16.85
CA GLU A 107 -10.79 9.28 17.33
C GLU A 107 -9.94 8.00 17.43
N LYS A 108 -8.69 8.11 16.99
CA LYS A 108 -7.75 6.98 17.01
C LYS A 108 -7.07 6.95 18.36
N GLU A 109 -7.46 6.00 19.19
CA GLU A 109 -6.79 5.70 20.46
C GLU A 109 -5.42 5.05 20.22
N GLN A 110 -4.46 5.24 21.13
CA GLN A 110 -3.07 4.78 20.99
C GLN A 110 -2.78 3.46 21.70
N ASN A 111 -3.80 2.64 21.93
CA ASN A 111 -3.64 1.37 22.64
C ASN A 111 -3.23 0.25 21.68
N PRO A 112 -2.46 -0.78 22.13
CA PRO A 112 -2.15 -1.95 21.32
C PRO A 112 -3.42 -2.67 20.82
N PHE A 113 -4.54 -2.55 21.54
CA PHE A 113 -5.86 -3.05 21.16
C PHE A 113 -6.77 -2.00 20.49
N SER A 114 -6.22 -0.86 20.05
CA SER A 114 -6.96 0.26 19.45
C SER A 114 -7.83 -0.17 18.26
N TYR A 115 -7.40 -1.15 17.46
CA TYR A 115 -8.21 -1.66 16.36
C TYR A 115 -9.47 -2.42 16.81
N LEU A 116 -9.45 -3.05 18.00
CA LEU A 116 -10.65 -3.64 18.60
C LEU A 116 -11.56 -2.54 19.16
N ASN A 117 -10.98 -1.50 19.76
CA ASN A 117 -11.73 -0.35 20.25
C ASN A 117 -12.43 0.39 19.11
N ILE A 118 -11.80 0.52 17.94
CA ILE A 118 -12.45 1.06 16.73
C ILE A 118 -13.70 0.25 16.37
N LEU A 119 -13.65 -1.09 16.46
CA LEU A 119 -14.80 -1.93 16.15
C LEU A 119 -15.95 -1.76 17.17
N LEU A 120 -15.62 -1.62 18.46
CA LEU A 120 -16.60 -1.32 19.50
C LEU A 120 -17.20 0.08 19.29
N ASN A 121 -16.37 1.09 19.00
CA ASN A 121 -16.81 2.46 18.75
C ASN A 121 -17.70 2.55 17.50
N ILE A 122 -17.43 1.77 16.44
CA ILE A 122 -18.32 1.66 15.27
C ILE A 122 -19.69 1.12 15.68
N ARG A 123 -19.72 0.10 16.55
CA ARG A 123 -20.99 -0.49 17.01
C ARG A 123 -21.82 0.51 17.81
N GLU A 124 -21.17 1.30 18.67
CA GLU A 124 -21.84 2.29 19.50
C GLU A 124 -22.34 3.49 18.68
N LYS A 125 -21.58 3.92 17.69
CA LYS A 125 -21.89 5.08 16.84
C LYS A 125 -22.54 4.73 15.50
N ILE A 126 -23.08 3.52 15.36
CA ILE A 126 -23.67 3.08 14.09
C ILE A 126 -24.85 3.97 13.68
N ASP A 127 -25.57 4.52 14.65
CA ASP A 127 -26.72 5.41 14.42
C ASP A 127 -26.29 6.81 13.92
N GLU A 128 -25.03 7.21 14.13
CA GLU A 128 -24.45 8.48 13.66
C GLU A 128 -23.90 8.38 12.21
N THR A 129 -24.16 7.28 11.51
CA THR A 129 -23.64 7.03 10.16
C THR A 129 -24.14 8.07 9.16
N ASN A 130 -23.21 8.66 8.40
CA ASN A 130 -23.57 9.56 7.31
C ASN A 130 -24.06 8.74 6.10
N LEU A 131 -25.36 8.82 5.84
CA LEU A 131 -25.99 8.08 4.73
C LEU A 131 -25.43 8.45 3.35
N GLY A 132 -25.04 9.70 3.13
CA GLY A 132 -24.43 10.15 1.87
C GLY A 132 -23.10 9.46 1.62
N THR A 133 -22.21 9.47 2.62
CA THR A 133 -20.91 8.80 2.56
C THR A 133 -21.06 7.29 2.43
N PHE A 134 -22.04 6.69 3.12
CA PHE A 134 -22.32 5.26 3.04
C PHE A 134 -22.78 4.83 1.63
N ILE A 135 -23.72 5.57 1.02
CA ILE A 135 -24.20 5.32 -0.35
C ILE A 135 -23.05 5.48 -1.36
N LEU A 136 -22.22 6.51 -1.21
CA LEU A 136 -21.06 6.72 -2.06
C LEU A 136 -20.06 5.57 -1.94
N SER A 137 -19.82 5.10 -0.72
CA SER A 137 -18.92 3.98 -0.42
C SER A 137 -19.39 2.65 -1.01
N ILE A 138 -20.68 2.30 -0.85
CA ILE A 138 -21.23 1.06 -1.43
C ILE A 138 -21.29 1.12 -2.96
N SER A 139 -21.55 2.30 -3.52
CA SER A 139 -21.52 2.54 -4.97
C SER A 139 -20.10 2.36 -5.52
N SER A 140 -19.09 2.91 -4.84
CA SER A 140 -17.68 2.74 -5.18
C SER A 140 -17.25 1.27 -5.14
N LEU A 141 -17.59 0.56 -4.08
CA LEU A 141 -17.22 -0.84 -3.93
C LEU A 141 -17.87 -1.71 -5.00
N SER A 142 -19.16 -1.47 -5.27
CA SER A 142 -19.93 -2.19 -6.28
C SER A 142 -19.40 -1.91 -7.69
N PHE A 143 -19.12 -0.65 -8.02
CA PHE A 143 -18.51 -0.26 -9.30
C PHE A 143 -17.16 -0.94 -9.49
N LEU A 144 -16.27 -0.88 -8.48
CA LEU A 144 -14.93 -1.44 -8.60
C LEU A 144 -14.96 -2.97 -8.69
N PHE A 145 -15.85 -3.62 -7.95
CA PHE A 145 -16.06 -5.07 -8.05
C PHE A 145 -16.49 -5.47 -9.47
N VAL A 146 -17.49 -4.79 -10.03
CA VAL A 146 -17.97 -5.07 -11.39
C VAL A 146 -16.90 -4.75 -12.43
N ALA A 147 -16.22 -3.61 -12.29
CA ALA A 147 -15.19 -3.18 -13.21
C ALA A 147 -14.02 -4.17 -13.25
N ARG A 148 -13.59 -4.65 -12.08
CA ARG A 148 -12.47 -5.59 -11.98
C ARG A 148 -12.84 -7.01 -12.41
N PHE A 149 -14.02 -7.50 -12.05
CA PHE A 149 -14.39 -8.89 -12.32
C PHE A 149 -14.94 -9.10 -13.73
N PHE A 150 -15.75 -8.17 -14.25
CA PHE A 150 -16.42 -8.32 -15.54
C PHE A 150 -15.76 -7.49 -16.65
N LEU A 151 -15.49 -6.19 -16.41
CA LEU A 151 -14.96 -5.33 -17.46
C LEU A 151 -13.47 -5.60 -17.74
N SER A 152 -12.65 -5.78 -16.70
CA SER A 152 -11.21 -6.00 -16.88
C SER A 152 -10.88 -7.16 -17.83
N PRO A 153 -11.44 -8.38 -17.71
CA PRO A 153 -11.12 -9.46 -18.64
C PRO A 153 -11.62 -9.17 -20.06
N LEU A 154 -12.82 -8.61 -20.22
CA LEU A 154 -13.39 -8.26 -21.53
C LEU A 154 -12.56 -7.20 -22.27
N LEU A 155 -12.09 -6.18 -21.55
CA LEU A 155 -11.28 -5.12 -22.13
C LEU A 155 -9.84 -5.56 -22.36
N LEU A 156 -9.30 -6.50 -21.56
CA LEU A 156 -8.01 -7.10 -21.83
C LEU A 156 -8.05 -7.94 -23.12
N GLU A 157 -9.11 -8.73 -23.32
CA GLU A 157 -9.31 -9.53 -24.53
C GLU A 157 -9.47 -8.65 -25.78
N ARG A 158 -10.21 -7.54 -25.67
CA ARG A 158 -10.51 -6.66 -26.81
C ARG A 158 -9.41 -5.65 -27.14
N PHE A 159 -8.77 -5.04 -26.13
CA PHE A 159 -7.86 -3.91 -26.30
C PHE A 159 -6.42 -4.19 -25.86
N GLY A 160 -6.16 -5.35 -25.24
CA GLY A 160 -4.81 -5.75 -24.81
C GLY A 160 -4.19 -4.84 -23.73
N LYS A 161 -4.97 -3.95 -23.11
CA LYS A 161 -4.49 -2.94 -22.16
C LYS A 161 -5.29 -2.99 -20.86
N VAL A 162 -4.57 -2.98 -19.73
CA VAL A 162 -5.16 -2.86 -18.39
C VAL A 162 -5.60 -1.41 -18.19
N ILE A 163 -6.88 -1.21 -17.87
CA ILE A 163 -7.47 0.11 -17.64
C ILE A 163 -7.54 0.36 -16.13
N PRO A 164 -7.06 1.53 -15.63
CA PRO A 164 -7.14 1.88 -14.22
C PRO A 164 -8.55 2.38 -13.88
N PHE A 165 -9.47 1.47 -13.56
CA PHE A 165 -10.86 1.79 -13.24
C PHE A 165 -11.00 2.65 -11.98
N GLU A 166 -10.05 2.55 -11.05
CA GLU A 166 -10.00 3.34 -9.82
C GLU A 166 -9.92 4.84 -10.14
N LEU A 167 -9.06 5.23 -11.09
CA LEU A 167 -8.89 6.63 -11.51
C LEU A 167 -10.13 7.16 -12.22
N ILE A 168 -10.75 6.33 -13.07
CA ILE A 168 -11.99 6.69 -13.77
C ILE A 168 -13.10 6.94 -12.75
N PHE A 169 -13.26 6.04 -11.77
CA PHE A 169 -14.26 6.19 -10.73
C PHE A 169 -14.06 7.45 -9.90
N ILE A 170 -12.83 7.70 -9.42
CA ILE A 170 -12.51 8.89 -8.64
C ILE A 170 -12.87 10.15 -9.43
N THR A 171 -12.48 10.22 -10.70
CA THR A 171 -12.77 11.37 -11.56
C THR A 171 -14.28 11.63 -11.70
N ILE A 172 -15.06 10.58 -12.00
CA ILE A 172 -16.51 10.69 -12.15
C ILE A 172 -17.16 11.08 -10.83
N SER A 173 -16.74 10.45 -9.72
CA SER A 173 -17.25 10.73 -8.38
C SER A 173 -17.01 12.18 -7.97
N THR A 174 -15.81 12.72 -8.23
CA THR A 174 -15.48 14.12 -7.94
C THR A 174 -16.36 15.07 -8.75
N ILE A 175 -16.57 14.79 -10.04
CA ILE A 175 -17.45 15.62 -10.88
C ILE A 175 -18.90 15.60 -10.36
N VAL A 176 -19.41 14.42 -9.99
CA VAL A 176 -20.77 14.28 -9.44
C VAL A 176 -20.92 15.04 -8.12
N VAL A 177 -19.99 14.85 -7.18
CA VAL A 177 -20.01 15.55 -5.88
C VAL A 177 -19.96 17.07 -6.07
N TYR A 178 -19.14 17.54 -7.01
CA TYR A 178 -19.03 18.97 -7.34
C TYR A 178 -20.31 19.54 -7.97
N LEU A 179 -20.86 18.87 -8.99
CA LEU A 179 -22.04 19.38 -9.71
C LEU A 179 -23.31 19.39 -8.86
N PHE A 180 -23.48 18.41 -7.98
CA PHE A 180 -24.66 18.28 -7.12
C PHE A 180 -24.46 18.88 -5.72
N ASN A 181 -23.29 19.48 -5.46
CA ASN A 181 -22.88 20.02 -4.17
C ASN A 181 -23.22 19.10 -2.98
N LEU A 182 -22.82 17.83 -3.12
CA LEU A 182 -23.16 16.78 -2.14
C LEU A 182 -22.43 16.97 -0.80
N ASN A 183 -21.35 17.75 -0.80
CA ASN A 183 -20.65 18.15 0.42
C ASN A 183 -21.59 18.93 1.37
N ASP A 184 -22.18 20.01 0.88
CA ASP A 184 -23.02 20.89 1.72
C ASP A 184 -24.38 20.25 2.06
N THR A 185 -24.91 19.43 1.14
CA THR A 185 -26.25 18.84 1.29
C THR A 185 -26.27 17.62 2.21
N TYR A 186 -25.21 16.81 2.18
CA TYR A 186 -25.13 15.54 2.89
C TYR A 186 -23.95 15.45 3.86
N ASP A 187 -23.24 16.56 4.14
CA ASP A 187 -22.06 16.62 5.02
C ASP A 187 -21.00 15.56 4.66
N ILE A 188 -20.79 15.32 3.36
CA ILE A 188 -19.84 14.33 2.88
C ILE A 188 -18.44 14.93 2.97
N GLU A 189 -17.55 14.30 3.74
CA GLU A 189 -16.15 14.73 3.86
C GLU A 189 -15.44 14.70 2.49
N VAL A 190 -15.12 15.89 1.97
CA VAL A 190 -14.36 16.05 0.72
C VAL A 190 -12.88 16.28 0.99
N VAL A 191 -12.04 15.83 0.05
CA VAL A 191 -10.62 16.17 0.06
C VAL A 191 -10.49 17.68 -0.09
N GLY A 192 -9.94 18.34 0.93
CA GLY A 192 -9.75 19.79 0.95
C GLY A 192 -8.72 20.27 -0.08
N GLU A 193 -8.23 21.49 0.10
CA GLU A 193 -7.25 22.06 -0.82
C GLU A 193 -5.94 21.28 -0.82
N VAL A 194 -5.58 20.76 -2.00
CA VAL A 194 -4.29 20.13 -2.22
C VAL A 194 -3.28 21.22 -2.59
N GLN A 195 -2.17 21.28 -1.87
CA GLN A 195 -1.09 22.22 -2.15
C GLN A 195 -0.51 21.95 -3.55
N ASN A 196 -0.44 22.99 -4.39
CA ASN A 196 0.01 22.88 -5.79
C ASN A 196 1.53 23.01 -5.96
N TYR A 197 2.29 23.08 -4.87
CA TYR A 197 3.74 23.18 -4.90
C TYR A 197 4.39 21.87 -4.43
N LEU A 198 5.60 21.62 -4.93
CA LEU A 198 6.41 20.51 -4.43
C LEU A 198 6.86 20.89 -3.00
N PRO A 199 6.65 20.03 -1.99
CA PRO A 199 7.16 20.30 -0.66
C PRO A 199 8.68 20.43 -0.73
N SER A 200 9.23 21.39 0.03
CA SER A 200 10.68 21.58 0.09
C SER A 200 11.33 20.32 0.68
N PRO A 201 12.48 19.87 0.15
CA PRO A 201 13.15 18.70 0.68
C PRO A 201 13.59 18.96 2.12
N THR A 202 12.94 18.26 3.06
CA THR A 202 13.25 18.33 4.49
C THR A 202 14.40 17.38 4.83
N LEU A 203 15.41 17.89 5.53
CA LEU A 203 16.54 17.08 6.00
C LEU A 203 16.12 16.21 7.18
N PRO A 204 16.65 14.99 7.31
CA PRO A 204 16.36 14.13 8.45
C PRO A 204 16.92 14.75 9.73
N ASN A 205 16.12 14.75 10.79
CA ASN A 205 16.50 15.24 12.09
C ASN A 205 17.19 14.12 12.87
N PHE A 206 18.50 14.25 13.06
CA PHE A 206 19.32 13.22 13.71
C PHE A 206 19.01 13.04 15.21
N SER A 207 18.43 14.05 15.86
CA SER A 207 18.12 14.01 17.30
C SER A 207 17.01 12.99 17.62
N ILE A 208 16.12 12.72 16.67
CA ILE A 208 14.94 11.85 16.86
C ILE A 208 15.26 10.37 16.54
N ILE A 209 16.42 10.09 15.94
CA ILE A 209 16.82 8.75 15.50
C ILE A 209 16.73 7.70 16.63
N PRO A 210 17.22 7.95 17.86
CA PRO A 210 17.17 6.94 18.92
C PRO A 210 15.74 6.46 19.23
N ASN A 211 14.76 7.36 19.15
CA ASN A 211 13.36 7.05 19.43
C ASN A 211 12.68 6.32 18.25
N LEU A 212 13.21 6.49 17.05
CA LEU A 212 12.69 5.90 15.82
C LEU A 212 13.37 4.60 15.38
N ILE A 213 14.55 4.28 15.94
CA ILE A 213 15.42 3.24 15.38
C ILE A 213 14.77 1.85 15.39
N ILE A 214 14.02 1.52 16.46
CA ILE A 214 13.33 0.23 16.61
C ILE A 214 12.22 0.11 15.56
N ASP A 215 11.36 1.12 15.48
CA ASP A 215 10.26 1.22 14.53
C ASP A 215 10.76 1.17 13.08
N ALA A 216 11.81 1.93 12.76
CA ALA A 216 12.45 1.95 11.46
C ALA A 216 13.05 0.59 11.10
N THR A 217 13.67 -0.11 12.05
CA THR A 217 14.26 -1.44 11.82
C THR A 217 13.20 -2.47 11.47
N ILE A 218 12.06 -2.47 12.18
CA ILE A 218 10.95 -3.39 11.91
C ILE A 218 10.36 -3.14 10.52
N ILE A 219 10.19 -1.86 10.15
CA ILE A 219 9.71 -1.46 8.82
C ILE A 219 10.72 -1.87 7.74
N ALA A 220 12.01 -1.61 7.95
CA ALA A 220 13.07 -1.94 7.01
C ALA A 220 13.16 -3.45 6.77
N LEU A 221 13.13 -4.24 7.84
CA LEU A 221 13.14 -5.70 7.77
C LEU A 221 11.93 -6.24 7.01
N THR A 222 10.73 -5.78 7.37
CA THR A 222 9.48 -6.21 6.74
C THR A 222 9.48 -5.89 5.25
N ASN A 223 9.87 -4.67 4.88
CA ASN A 223 9.98 -4.25 3.48
C ASN A 223 11.00 -5.09 2.72
N TYR A 224 12.18 -5.33 3.31
CA TYR A 224 13.22 -6.18 2.71
C TYR A 224 12.73 -7.61 2.46
N VAL A 225 12.03 -8.23 3.43
CA VAL A 225 11.47 -9.58 3.29
C VAL A 225 10.39 -9.64 2.18
N ILE A 226 9.44 -8.70 2.17
CA ILE A 226 8.35 -8.69 1.20
C ILE A 226 8.88 -8.43 -0.22
N LEU A 227 9.78 -7.45 -0.39
CA LEU A 227 10.35 -7.11 -1.70
C LEU A 227 11.11 -8.28 -2.30
N ASN A 228 11.96 -8.95 -1.52
CA ASN A 228 12.70 -10.11 -2.00
C ASN A 228 11.77 -11.30 -2.29
N SER A 229 10.77 -11.57 -1.44
CA SER A 229 9.81 -12.67 -1.67
C SER A 229 9.04 -12.50 -2.99
N ILE A 230 8.59 -11.28 -3.29
CA ILE A 230 7.90 -10.97 -4.56
C ILE A 230 8.86 -11.11 -5.73
N THR A 231 10.09 -10.58 -5.59
CA THR A 231 11.09 -10.58 -6.67
C THR A 231 11.50 -11.99 -7.06
N HIS A 232 11.80 -12.86 -6.09
CA HIS A 232 12.12 -14.27 -6.34
C HIS A 232 10.99 -15.00 -7.07
N LYS A 233 9.74 -14.80 -6.62
CA LYS A 233 8.57 -15.42 -7.25
C LYS A 233 8.32 -14.92 -8.67
N LYS A 234 8.46 -13.61 -8.89
CA LYS A 234 8.27 -13.00 -10.20
C LYS A 234 9.33 -13.49 -11.19
N ILE A 235 10.59 -13.49 -10.79
CA ILE A 235 11.72 -13.97 -11.61
C ILE A 235 11.56 -15.46 -11.92
N ALA A 236 11.21 -16.30 -10.93
CA ALA A 236 10.99 -17.73 -11.16
C ALA A 236 9.86 -17.97 -12.17
N ALA A 237 8.75 -17.23 -12.08
CA ALA A 237 7.66 -17.34 -13.04
C ALA A 237 8.07 -16.93 -14.46
N GLU A 238 8.85 -15.86 -14.60
CA GLU A 238 9.32 -15.37 -15.90
C GLU A 238 10.30 -16.37 -16.56
N ILE A 239 11.24 -16.93 -15.79
CA ILE A 239 12.14 -17.99 -16.25
C ILE A 239 11.37 -19.26 -16.65
N LEU A 240 10.34 -19.65 -15.89
CA LEU A 240 9.52 -20.81 -16.22
C LEU A 240 8.71 -20.60 -17.51
N LEU A 241 8.17 -19.40 -17.72
CA LEU A 241 7.45 -19.06 -18.95
C LEU A 241 8.37 -19.06 -20.17
N GLU A 242 9.59 -18.51 -20.04
CA GLU A 242 10.61 -18.56 -21.10
C GLU A 242 11.01 -20.00 -21.42
N PHE A 243 11.23 -20.83 -20.40
CA PHE A 243 11.57 -22.24 -20.57
C PHE A 243 10.45 -23.05 -21.22
N ALA A 244 9.19 -22.83 -20.80
CA ALA A 244 8.01 -23.47 -21.38
C ALA A 244 7.81 -23.06 -22.84
N GLY A 245 7.99 -21.78 -23.18
CA GLY A 245 7.94 -21.29 -24.56
C GLY A 245 9.02 -21.92 -25.44
N ASN A 246 10.25 -21.99 -24.95
CA ASN A 246 11.36 -22.62 -25.65
C ASN A 246 11.16 -24.13 -25.87
N LEU A 247 10.54 -24.83 -24.91
CA LEU A 247 10.17 -26.24 -25.06
C LEU A 247 9.05 -26.45 -26.09
N ALA A 248 8.04 -25.58 -26.10
CA ALA A 248 6.94 -25.67 -27.07
C ALA A 248 7.44 -25.50 -28.51
N ASP A 249 8.32 -24.52 -28.77
CA ASP A 249 8.93 -24.31 -30.09
C ASP A 249 9.77 -25.52 -30.55
N ARG A 250 10.59 -26.08 -29.63
CA ARG A 250 11.37 -27.29 -29.90
C ARG A 250 10.49 -28.52 -30.15
N ALA A 251 9.39 -28.68 -29.42
CA ALA A 251 8.45 -29.77 -29.60
C ALA A 251 7.75 -29.69 -30.97
N ILE A 252 7.36 -28.49 -31.42
CA ILE A 252 6.75 -28.27 -32.73
C ILE A 252 7.76 -28.58 -33.85
N LYS A 253 8.99 -28.06 -33.77
CA LYS A 253 10.06 -28.36 -34.73
C LYS A 253 10.39 -29.86 -34.77
N GLY A 254 10.44 -30.52 -33.62
CA GLY A 254 10.64 -31.97 -33.52
C GLY A 254 9.49 -32.76 -34.15
N LYS A 255 8.24 -32.34 -33.96
CA LYS A 255 7.06 -33.00 -34.56
C LYS A 255 7.03 -32.83 -36.08
N ILE A 256 7.39 -31.65 -36.59
CA ILE A 256 7.53 -31.39 -38.04
C ILE A 256 8.68 -32.23 -38.62
N PHE A 257 9.82 -32.29 -37.96
CA PHE A 257 10.97 -33.09 -38.39
C PHE A 257 10.64 -34.60 -38.41
N LEU A 258 9.90 -35.10 -37.41
CA LEU A 258 9.43 -36.48 -37.36
C LEU A 258 8.37 -36.78 -38.43
N GLU A 259 7.49 -35.83 -38.77
CA GLU A 259 6.52 -36.00 -39.86
C GLU A 259 7.21 -36.01 -41.24
N ILE A 260 8.28 -35.22 -41.42
CA ILE A 260 9.09 -35.19 -42.65
C ILE A 260 9.93 -36.48 -42.81
N THR A 261 10.47 -37.01 -41.72
CA THR A 261 11.26 -38.27 -41.74
C THR A 261 10.38 -39.52 -41.82
N ARG A 262 9.11 -39.45 -41.39
CA ARG A 262 8.11 -40.50 -41.57
C ARG A 262 7.46 -40.39 -42.96
N ASN A 263 8.26 -40.70 -43.96
CA ASN A 263 7.90 -40.79 -45.38
C ASN A 263 6.50 -41.45 -45.61
N LYS A 264 5.45 -40.65 -45.73
CA LYS A 264 4.16 -41.06 -46.33
C LYS A 264 4.10 -40.48 -47.75
N PRO A 265 3.75 -41.30 -48.77
CA PRO A 265 3.76 -40.87 -50.16
C PRO A 265 2.79 -39.70 -50.42
N LEU A 266 3.26 -38.78 -51.26
CA LEU A 266 2.84 -37.39 -51.47
C LEU A 266 1.40 -37.12 -51.98
N ASN A 267 0.43 -38.04 -51.86
CA ASN A 267 -0.83 -37.95 -52.61
C ASN A 267 -2.09 -37.50 -51.84
N SER A 268 -1.98 -37.00 -50.60
CA SER A 268 -3.15 -36.56 -49.80
C SER A 268 -3.10 -35.11 -49.30
N TRP A 269 -2.10 -34.33 -49.70
CA TRP A 269 -1.86 -32.95 -49.23
C TRP A 269 -2.93 -31.93 -49.64
N ASN A 270 -3.84 -32.27 -50.55
CA ASN A 270 -4.90 -31.36 -50.99
C ASN A 270 -6.13 -31.30 -50.06
N LEU A 271 -6.27 -32.17 -49.05
CA LEU A 271 -7.47 -32.14 -48.18
C LEU A 271 -7.30 -31.40 -46.84
N HIS A 272 -6.07 -31.25 -46.32
CA HIS A 272 -5.88 -30.69 -44.97
C HIS A 272 -5.58 -29.18 -44.93
N ALA A 273 -5.14 -28.57 -46.05
CA ALA A 273 -4.91 -27.13 -46.12
C ALA A 273 -6.20 -26.31 -45.93
N ARG A 274 -7.38 -26.91 -46.15
CA ARG A 274 -8.68 -26.24 -46.00
C ARG A 274 -9.19 -26.15 -44.56
N LYS A 275 -8.55 -26.82 -43.60
CA LYS A 275 -9.00 -26.85 -42.19
C LYS A 275 -8.23 -25.95 -41.23
N ILE A 276 -7.17 -25.28 -41.70
CA ILE A 276 -6.33 -24.41 -40.86
C ILE A 276 -6.62 -22.91 -41.11
N SER A 277 -7.56 -22.55 -42.00
CA SER A 277 -7.99 -21.15 -42.15
C SER A 277 -9.12 -20.73 -41.18
N PHE A 278 -9.48 -21.58 -40.22
CA PHE A 278 -10.47 -21.28 -39.18
C PHE A 278 -10.05 -21.97 -37.88
N ILE A 279 -9.12 -21.36 -37.16
CA ILE A 279 -8.87 -21.31 -35.70
C ILE A 279 -7.60 -20.47 -35.55
#